data_AF-A0A935YZH1-F1
#
_entry.id   AF-A0A935YZH1-F1
#
_cell.length_a   1.000
_cell.length_b   1.000
_cell.length_c   1.000
_cell.angle_alpha   90.00
_cell.angle_beta   90.00
_cell.angle_gamma   90.00
#
_symmetry.space_group_name_H-M   'P 1'
#
loop_
_entity.id
_entity.type
_entity.pdbx_description
1 polymer ?
#
loop_
_entity_poly.entity_id
_entity_poly.type
_entity_poly.pdbx_seq_one_letter_code
_entity_poly.pdbx_strand_id
1 'polypeptide(L)'
;MKLSPFVAPVLALALCHCAGFQLPQAPAQPGAASLTEGTAAAPTEGAKAPEAGAPGAPGAKAPEAAKPSVPTMVEIRSECSKTVDVFLGEKPKFGSGTKTQVSGNSTSTRGRKADGTLTVWLIDDKENGIASVNVTPETKRVVIGSSCKDITAR
;
A
#
# COMPACT_ATOMS: atom_id res chain seq x y z
N MET A 1 22.17 21.10 -8.29
CA MET A 1 21.89 20.32 -9.51
C MET A 1 22.99 19.28 -9.63
N LYS A 2 22.71 18.02 -9.30
CA LYS A 2 23.72 16.96 -9.13
C LYS A 2 23.44 15.92 -10.21
N LEU A 3 24.32 15.85 -11.22
CA LEU A 3 24.22 14.91 -12.34
C LEU A 3 24.47 13.49 -11.83
N SER A 4 23.49 12.61 -12.00
CA SER A 4 23.67 11.16 -11.86
C SER A 4 24.28 10.58 -13.16
N PRO A 5 25.24 9.65 -13.08
CA PRO A 5 25.78 8.98 -14.25
C PRO A 5 24.80 7.91 -14.78
N PHE A 6 24.51 8.03 -16.08
CA PHE A 6 23.89 7.00 -16.92
C PHE A 6 24.73 5.72 -16.88
N VAL A 7 24.15 4.61 -16.40
CA VAL A 7 24.70 3.27 -16.58
C VAL A 7 23.86 2.58 -17.66
N ALA A 8 24.53 2.21 -18.75
CA ALA A 8 23.95 1.59 -19.93
C ALA A 8 23.43 0.16 -19.65
N PRO A 9 22.42 -0.33 -20.40
CA PRO A 9 21.93 -1.69 -20.29
C PRO A 9 22.83 -2.64 -21.10
N VAL A 10 23.35 -3.68 -20.44
CA VAL A 10 23.93 -4.85 -21.12
C VAL A 10 22.78 -5.71 -21.63
N LEU A 11 22.62 -5.65 -22.95
CA LEU A 11 21.73 -6.48 -23.74
C LEU A 11 22.25 -7.94 -23.72
N ALA A 12 21.57 -8.83 -22.99
CA ALA A 12 21.79 -10.26 -23.11
C ALA A 12 20.56 -10.92 -23.74
N LEU A 13 20.66 -11.18 -25.05
CA LEU A 13 19.83 -12.13 -25.76
C LEU A 13 20.00 -13.52 -25.13
N ALA A 14 18.91 -14.10 -24.66
CA ALA A 14 18.81 -15.54 -24.48
C ALA A 14 17.48 -16.01 -25.07
N LEU A 15 17.55 -16.52 -26.30
CA LEU A 15 16.52 -17.32 -26.94
C LEU A 15 16.28 -18.57 -26.09
N CYS A 16 15.06 -18.76 -25.61
CA CYS A 16 14.56 -20.09 -25.27
C CYS A 16 13.18 -20.26 -25.91
N HIS A 17 13.14 -21.09 -26.95
CA HIS A 17 11.94 -21.53 -27.64
C HIS A 17 11.20 -22.52 -26.75
N CYS A 18 10.06 -22.11 -26.17
CA CYS A 18 9.07 -23.05 -25.64
C CYS A 18 7.86 -23.04 -26.58
N ALA A 19 7.87 -23.94 -27.56
CA ALA A 19 6.65 -24.41 -28.20
C ALA A 19 5.94 -25.39 -27.25
N GLY A 20 4.66 -25.17 -26.96
CA GLY A 20 3.84 -25.98 -26.05
C GLY A 20 2.81 -25.11 -25.34
N PHE A 21 1.76 -24.65 -26.01
CA PHE A 21 0.48 -25.36 -26.19
C PHE A 21 -0.37 -25.43 -24.91
N GLN A 22 -1.65 -25.05 -25.08
CA GLN A 22 -2.83 -25.33 -24.25
C GLN A 22 -3.33 -24.25 -23.24
N LEU A 23 -4.16 -23.33 -23.76
CA LEU A 23 -5.45 -22.92 -23.13
C LEU A 23 -6.51 -24.01 -23.43
N PRO A 24 -7.74 -24.02 -22.86
CA PRO A 24 -8.28 -23.40 -21.65
C PRO A 24 -9.03 -24.42 -20.75
N GLN A 25 -9.09 -24.25 -19.41
CA GLN A 25 -10.17 -24.89 -18.61
C GLN A 25 -10.60 -24.02 -17.43
N ALA A 26 -11.75 -23.36 -17.59
CA ALA A 26 -12.80 -23.28 -16.58
C ALA A 26 -13.94 -24.21 -17.07
N PRO A 27 -14.92 -24.67 -16.27
CA PRO A 27 -15.27 -24.29 -14.90
C PRO A 27 -15.44 -25.49 -13.94
N ALA A 28 -15.38 -25.25 -12.62
CA ALA A 28 -16.07 -26.08 -11.64
C ALA A 28 -16.28 -25.30 -10.35
N GLN A 29 -17.47 -24.71 -10.20
CA GLN A 29 -18.04 -24.43 -8.88
C GLN A 29 -18.83 -25.67 -8.45
N PRO A 30 -18.58 -26.20 -7.25
CA PRO A 30 -19.59 -26.96 -6.52
C PRO A 30 -19.82 -26.44 -5.10
N GLY A 31 -21.09 -26.37 -4.72
CA GLY A 31 -21.56 -26.40 -3.32
C GLY A 31 -21.74 -25.01 -2.70
N ALA A 32 -22.92 -24.41 -2.72
CA ALA A 32 -24.16 -24.79 -2.02
C ALA A 32 -24.02 -24.78 -0.49
N ALA A 33 -24.73 -23.82 0.10
CA ALA A 33 -25.46 -23.86 1.36
C ALA A 33 -24.70 -24.16 2.65
N SER A 34 -24.66 -23.16 3.55
CA SER A 34 -25.33 -23.33 4.84
C SER A 34 -25.79 -21.98 5.37
N LEU A 35 -27.12 -21.88 5.48
CA LEU A 35 -27.85 -20.93 6.30
C LEU A 35 -27.55 -21.29 7.76
N THR A 36 -27.11 -20.32 8.55
CA THR A 36 -27.27 -20.40 10.01
C THR A 36 -27.91 -19.13 10.51
N GLU A 37 -29.21 -19.27 10.65
CA GLU A 37 -30.14 -18.53 11.47
C GLU A 37 -29.55 -18.27 12.87
N GLY A 38 -29.53 -17.01 13.29
CA GLY A 38 -29.02 -16.56 14.58
C GLY A 38 -29.94 -15.50 15.17
N THR A 39 -31.03 -15.99 15.76
CA THR A 39 -31.94 -15.43 16.76
C THR A 39 -31.65 -14.03 17.35
N ALA A 40 -32.76 -13.30 17.46
CA ALA A 40 -32.98 -11.97 18.00
C ALA A 40 -32.64 -11.77 19.49
N ALA A 41 -32.33 -10.51 19.83
CA ALA A 41 -32.75 -9.86 21.07
C ALA A 41 -32.88 -8.35 20.85
N ALA A 42 -34.09 -7.82 21.04
CA ALA A 42 -34.39 -6.39 21.19
C ALA A 42 -34.44 -6.03 22.71
N PRO A 43 -35.00 -4.89 23.10
CA PRO A 43 -34.43 -3.55 23.23
C PRO A 43 -34.16 -3.17 24.70
N THR A 44 -33.45 -2.07 24.96
CA THR A 44 -33.58 -1.37 26.25
C THR A 44 -33.52 0.13 26.07
N GLU A 45 -34.70 0.73 26.20
CA GLU A 45 -34.98 2.14 26.34
C GLU A 45 -34.50 2.62 27.72
N GLY A 46 -33.76 3.73 27.74
CA GLY A 46 -33.23 4.35 28.96
C GLY A 46 -33.25 5.87 28.82
N ALA A 47 -34.42 6.45 29.05
CA ALA A 47 -34.62 7.89 29.14
C ALA A 47 -33.94 8.47 30.38
N LYS A 48 -33.14 9.53 30.21
CA LYS A 48 -32.87 10.52 31.25
C LYS A 48 -32.45 11.87 30.66
N ALA A 49 -33.36 12.83 30.71
CA ALA A 49 -33.10 14.27 30.84
C ALA A 49 -33.49 14.67 32.28
N PRO A 50 -33.19 15.87 32.83
CA PRO A 50 -32.51 17.07 32.29
C PRO A 50 -31.23 17.40 33.14
N GLU A 51 -30.40 18.41 32.87
CA GLU A 51 -30.59 19.81 33.27
C GLU A 51 -29.40 20.71 32.85
N ALA A 52 -29.67 22.01 32.93
CA ALA A 52 -28.92 23.17 32.50
C ALA A 52 -27.48 23.31 33.04
N GLY A 53 -26.60 23.80 32.17
CA GLY A 53 -25.26 24.31 32.49
C GLY A 53 -24.83 25.35 31.46
N ALA A 54 -24.62 26.59 31.90
CA ALA A 54 -24.40 27.82 31.14
C ALA A 54 -23.24 27.81 30.12
N PRO A 55 -23.25 28.73 29.13
CA PRO A 55 -22.24 28.82 28.07
C PRO A 55 -20.90 29.35 28.60
N GLY A 56 -19.97 28.45 28.86
CA GLY A 56 -18.55 28.78 29.00
C GLY A 56 -17.92 28.88 27.60
N ALA A 57 -17.73 30.10 27.10
CA ALA A 57 -17.03 30.34 25.85
C ALA A 57 -15.61 29.75 25.91
N PRO A 58 -15.24 28.78 25.04
CA PRO A 58 -13.86 28.41 24.86
C PRO A 58 -13.18 29.59 24.19
N GLY A 59 -12.25 30.24 24.91
CA GLY A 59 -11.34 31.20 24.31
C GLY A 59 -10.73 30.56 23.07
N ALA A 60 -11.10 31.09 21.90
CA ALA A 60 -10.53 30.69 20.63
C ALA A 60 -9.04 31.00 20.69
N LYS A 61 -8.23 30.00 21.01
CA LYS A 61 -6.79 30.06 20.77
C LYS A 61 -6.62 30.42 19.31
N ALA A 62 -5.91 31.51 19.07
CA ALA A 62 -5.51 31.94 17.75
C ALA A 62 -5.00 30.73 16.94
N PRO A 63 -5.38 30.57 15.66
CA PRO A 63 -4.86 29.51 14.83
C PRO A 63 -3.34 29.64 14.78
N GLU A 64 -2.65 28.78 15.53
CA GLU A 64 -1.22 28.60 15.43
C GLU A 64 -0.95 28.24 13.96
N ALA A 65 -0.14 29.05 13.29
CA ALA A 65 0.13 28.91 11.86
C ALA A 65 0.44 27.45 11.56
N ALA A 66 -0.45 26.80 10.80
CA ALA A 66 -0.32 25.39 10.44
C ALA A 66 1.04 25.20 9.79
N LYS A 67 1.97 24.57 10.53
CA LYS A 67 3.28 24.20 10.00
C LYS A 67 3.02 23.40 8.72
N PRO A 68 3.81 23.61 7.64
CA PRO A 68 3.65 22.86 6.41
C PRO A 68 3.66 21.36 6.75
N SER A 69 2.47 20.76 6.69
CA SER A 69 2.28 19.38 7.11
C SER A 69 2.74 18.51 5.96
N VAL A 70 3.89 17.87 6.13
CA VAL A 70 4.36 16.88 5.17
C VAL A 70 3.30 15.78 5.11
N PRO A 71 2.75 15.45 3.93
CA PRO A 71 1.76 14.39 3.84
C PRO A 71 2.39 13.10 4.36
N THR A 72 1.84 12.53 5.42
CA THR A 72 2.36 11.31 6.07
C THR A 72 1.94 10.05 5.36
N MET A 73 1.28 10.18 4.20
CA MET A 73 0.73 9.08 3.43
C MET A 73 1.33 9.09 2.02
N VAL A 74 1.66 7.91 1.49
CA VAL A 74 2.09 7.70 0.10
C VAL A 74 1.15 6.69 -0.56
N GLU A 75 0.78 6.95 -1.81
CA GLU A 75 0.00 6.00 -2.60
C GLU A 75 0.91 4.98 -3.26
N ILE A 76 0.60 3.69 -3.18
CA ILE A 76 1.29 2.62 -3.88
C ILE A 76 0.31 2.04 -4.89
N ARG A 77 0.54 2.27 -6.18
CA ARG A 77 -0.27 1.74 -7.28
C ARG A 77 0.45 0.56 -7.90
N SER A 78 -0.24 -0.56 -8.00
CA SER A 78 0.22 -1.72 -8.76
C SER A 78 -0.42 -1.72 -10.14
N GLU A 79 0.40 -1.69 -11.19
CA GLU A 79 -0.02 -1.92 -12.59
C GLU A 79 0.26 -3.36 -13.03
N CYS A 80 0.73 -4.19 -12.10
CA CYS A 80 0.89 -5.63 -12.28
C CYS A 80 -0.48 -6.32 -12.23
N SER A 81 -0.66 -7.39 -13.00
CA SER A 81 -1.90 -8.19 -12.97
C SER A 81 -1.99 -9.15 -11.77
N LYS A 82 -0.90 -9.29 -11.01
CA LYS A 82 -0.78 -10.21 -9.86
C LYS A 82 -0.60 -9.43 -8.56
N THR A 83 -0.87 -10.11 -7.46
CA THR A 83 -0.48 -9.62 -6.13
C THR A 83 1.03 -9.68 -5.99
N VAL A 84 1.61 -8.61 -5.45
CA VAL A 84 3.05 -8.51 -5.18
C VAL A 84 3.27 -8.19 -3.71
N ASP A 85 4.31 -8.81 -3.14
CA ASP A 85 4.77 -8.50 -1.80
C ASP A 85 5.69 -7.28 -1.83
N VAL A 86 5.42 -6.35 -0.93
CA VAL A 86 6.11 -5.08 -0.80
C VAL A 86 6.57 -4.93 0.65
N PHE A 87 7.81 -4.51 0.85
CA PHE A 87 8.36 -4.23 2.17
C PHE A 87 8.63 -2.74 2.33
N LEU A 88 8.10 -2.17 3.40
CA LEU A 88 8.21 -0.77 3.75
C LEU A 88 9.26 -0.62 4.86
N GLY A 89 10.46 -0.18 4.52
CA GLY A 89 11.56 -0.06 5.49
C GLY A 89 12.94 -0.03 4.84
N GLU A 90 13.98 0.10 5.67
CA GLU A 90 15.36 0.28 5.20
C GLU A 90 15.90 -0.94 4.47
N LYS A 91 15.67 -2.14 5.01
CA LYS A 91 16.16 -3.38 4.40
C LYS A 91 15.19 -4.54 4.64
N PRO A 92 14.77 -5.28 3.61
CA PRO A 92 13.98 -6.48 3.79
C PRO A 92 14.77 -7.54 4.60
N LYS A 93 14.06 -8.41 5.32
CA LYS A 93 14.58 -9.55 6.11
C LYS A 93 15.39 -9.23 7.38
N PHE A 94 16.14 -8.13 7.40
CA PHE A 94 17.05 -7.79 8.51
C PHE A 94 16.84 -6.38 9.07
N GLY A 95 16.00 -5.57 8.44
CA GLY A 95 15.71 -4.21 8.87
C GLY A 95 14.39 -4.10 9.61
N SER A 96 14.18 -2.93 10.22
CA SER A 96 12.87 -2.54 10.73
C SER A 96 11.98 -2.11 9.56
N GLY A 97 10.82 -2.75 9.46
CA GLY A 97 9.85 -2.41 8.42
C GLY A 97 8.59 -3.27 8.48
N THR A 98 7.71 -3.05 7.52
CA THR A 98 6.42 -3.73 7.43
C THR A 98 6.29 -4.41 6.09
N LYS A 99 6.04 -5.72 6.10
CA LYS A 99 5.64 -6.45 4.89
C LYS A 99 4.16 -6.21 4.63
N THR A 100 3.82 -5.91 3.38
CA THR A 100 2.45 -5.73 2.93
C THR A 100 2.28 -6.33 1.54
N GLN A 101 1.07 -6.71 1.20
CA GLN A 101 0.75 -7.14 -0.15
C GLN A 101 -0.07 -6.07 -0.85
N VAL A 102 0.22 -5.89 -2.14
CA VAL A 102 -0.56 -5.02 -3.03
C VAL A 102 -1.12 -5.90 -4.12
N SER A 103 -2.44 -6.01 -4.16
CA SER A 103 -3.15 -6.72 -5.23
C SER A 103 -2.86 -6.08 -6.58
N GLY A 104 -2.93 -6.90 -7.63
CA GLY A 104 -2.75 -6.41 -8.99
C GLY A 104 -3.79 -5.35 -9.36
N ASN A 105 -3.40 -4.40 -10.21
CA ASN A 105 -4.26 -3.30 -10.69
C ASN A 105 -4.95 -2.50 -9.58
N SER A 106 -4.36 -2.48 -8.38
CA SER A 106 -4.93 -1.86 -7.19
C SER A 106 -4.07 -0.72 -6.69
N THR A 107 -4.68 0.21 -5.97
CA THR A 107 -3.97 1.29 -5.27
C THR A 107 -4.13 1.10 -3.76
N SER A 108 -3.03 1.23 -3.03
CA SER A 108 -2.96 1.05 -1.59
C SER A 108 -2.21 2.22 -0.98
N THR A 109 -2.78 2.85 0.03
CA THR A 109 -2.11 3.96 0.73
C THR A 109 -1.34 3.42 1.93
N ARG A 110 -0.13 3.94 2.17
CA ARG A 110 0.71 3.55 3.31
C ARG A 110 1.28 4.77 4.02
N GLY A 111 1.43 4.64 5.32
CA GLY A 111 2.10 5.65 6.14
C GLY A 111 3.60 5.69 5.84
N ARG A 112 4.16 6.90 5.73
CA ARG A 112 5.60 7.16 5.71
C ARG A 112 6.07 7.67 7.07
N LYS A 113 7.38 7.73 7.27
CA LYS A 113 7.94 8.28 8.51
C LYS A 113 7.61 9.77 8.63
N ALA A 114 7.71 10.31 9.85
CA ALA A 114 7.40 11.71 10.14
C ALA A 114 8.31 12.70 9.39
N ASP A 115 9.51 12.27 9.01
CA ASP A 115 10.45 13.02 8.16
C ASP A 115 10.05 13.02 6.67
N GLY A 116 8.98 12.30 6.31
CA GLY A 116 8.43 12.25 4.96
C GLY A 116 9.16 11.30 4.02
N THR A 117 10.19 10.59 4.49
CA THR A 117 10.87 9.56 3.70
C THR A 117 10.32 8.17 3.99
N LEU A 118 10.45 7.30 2.99
CA LEU A 118 10.14 5.88 3.11
C LEU A 118 10.85 5.11 2.00
N THR A 119 11.58 4.05 2.32
CA THR A 119 12.08 3.14 1.29
C THR A 119 11.05 2.03 1.06
N VAL A 120 10.62 1.88 -0.19
CA VAL A 120 9.68 0.84 -0.60
C VAL A 120 10.44 -0.18 -1.43
N TRP A 121 10.41 -1.43 -0.99
CA TRP A 121 11.04 -2.56 -1.64
C TRP A 121 9.96 -3.46 -2.22
N LEU A 122 10.15 -3.86 -3.46
CA LEU A 122 9.45 -5.00 -4.04
C LEU A 122 10.21 -6.26 -3.66
N ILE A 123 9.53 -7.23 -3.05
CA ILE A 123 10.18 -8.45 -2.57
C ILE A 123 9.60 -9.70 -3.22
N ASP A 124 10.40 -10.76 -3.28
CA ASP A 124 9.91 -12.10 -3.67
C ASP A 124 9.38 -12.89 -2.47
N ASP A 125 8.84 -14.08 -2.71
CA ASP A 125 8.32 -14.99 -1.67
C ASP A 125 9.35 -15.33 -0.58
N LYS A 126 10.66 -15.31 -0.91
CA LYS A 126 11.77 -15.54 0.03
C LYS A 126 12.22 -14.26 0.76
N GLU A 127 11.49 -13.16 0.58
CA GLU A 127 11.75 -11.84 1.16
C GLU A 127 13.04 -11.19 0.66
N ASN A 128 13.51 -11.54 -0.55
CA ASN A 128 14.63 -10.85 -1.18
C ASN A 128 14.10 -9.62 -1.93
N GLY A 129 14.78 -8.49 -1.77
CA GLY A 129 14.48 -7.28 -2.53
C GLY A 129 14.82 -7.46 -4.01
N ILE A 130 13.81 -7.38 -4.87
CA ILE A 130 13.94 -7.40 -6.32
C ILE A 130 14.28 -5.99 -6.83
N ALA A 131 13.54 -5.01 -6.35
CA ALA A 131 13.70 -3.61 -6.70
C ALA A 131 13.33 -2.72 -5.52
N SER A 132 13.85 -1.50 -5.48
CA SER A 132 13.47 -0.54 -4.45
C SER A 132 13.46 0.87 -4.96
N VAL A 133 12.70 1.70 -4.26
CA VAL A 133 12.66 3.13 -4.49
C VAL A 133 12.62 3.87 -3.17
N ASN A 134 13.32 4.99 -3.12
CA ASN A 134 13.28 5.88 -1.98
C ASN A 134 12.24 6.97 -2.21
N VAL A 135 11.16 6.92 -1.43
CA VAL A 135 10.11 7.94 -1.39
C VAL A 135 10.63 9.13 -0.60
N THR A 136 10.53 10.31 -1.18
CA THR A 136 10.84 11.59 -0.53
C THR A 136 9.54 12.33 -0.16
N PRO A 137 9.61 13.41 0.64
CA PRO A 137 8.44 14.25 0.92
C PRO A 137 7.73 14.76 -0.34
N GLU A 138 8.46 14.94 -1.43
CA GLU A 138 7.93 15.40 -2.73
C GLU A 138 7.24 14.28 -3.51
N THR A 139 7.58 13.02 -3.20
CA THR A 139 6.96 11.85 -3.82
C THR A 139 5.54 11.67 -3.28
N LYS A 140 4.56 11.60 -4.17
CA LYS A 140 3.16 11.37 -3.82
C LYS A 140 2.76 9.92 -4.07
N ARG A 141 3.35 9.30 -5.09
CA ARG A 141 2.94 7.99 -5.56
C ARG A 141 4.13 7.11 -5.90
N VAL A 142 4.04 5.85 -5.51
CA VAL A 142 4.89 4.77 -5.97
C VAL A 142 4.10 3.92 -6.95
N VAL A 143 4.68 3.63 -8.10
CA VAL A 143 4.08 2.82 -9.17
C VAL A 143 4.90 1.55 -9.32
N ILE A 144 4.25 0.40 -9.20
CA ILE A 144 4.82 -0.90 -9.53
C ILE A 144 4.45 -1.18 -10.98
N GLY A 145 5.45 -1.33 -11.82
CA GLY A 145 5.27 -1.52 -13.26
C GLY A 145 4.57 -2.83 -13.60
N SER A 146 4.04 -2.91 -14.82
CA SER A 146 3.31 -4.09 -15.29
C SER A 146 4.14 -5.38 -15.33
N SER A 147 5.47 -5.29 -15.34
CA SER A 147 6.39 -6.43 -15.23
C SER A 147 6.39 -7.09 -13.84
N CYS A 148 5.74 -6.50 -12.84
CA CYS A 148 5.72 -6.97 -11.43
C CYS A 148 7.11 -7.07 -10.79
N LYS A 149 8.13 -6.44 -11.39
CA LYS A 149 9.54 -6.46 -10.97
C LYS A 149 10.16 -5.06 -10.97
N ASP A 150 9.46 -4.08 -11.52
CA ASP A 150 9.89 -2.69 -11.63
C ASP A 150 9.10 -1.82 -10.65
N ILE A 151 9.76 -0.85 -10.03
CA ILE A 151 9.15 0.10 -9.11
C ILE A 151 9.68 1.51 -9.37
N THR A 152 8.81 2.52 -9.30
CA THR A 152 9.17 3.91 -9.58
C THR A 152 8.41 4.87 -8.66
N ALA A 153 9.06 5.94 -8.21
CA ALA A 153 8.45 7.01 -7.42
C ALA A 153 8.11 8.21 -8.32
N ARG A 154 6.95 8.84 -8.08
CA ARG A 154 6.43 10.01 -8.78
C ARG A 154 5.80 11.03 -7.83
#